data_AF-A0A535JHQ0-F1
#
_entry.id   AF-A0A535JHQ0-F1
#
_cell.length_a   1.000
_cell.length_b   1.000
_cell.length_c   1.000
_cell.angle_alpha   90.00
_cell.angle_beta   90.00
_cell.angle_gamma   90.00
#
_symmetry.space_group_name_H-M   'P 1'
#
loop_
_entity.id
_entity.type
_entity.pdbx_description
1 polymer ?
#
loop_
_entity_poly.entity_id
_entity_poly.type
_entity_poly.pdbx_seq_one_letter_code
_entity_poly.pdbx_strand_id
1 'polypeptide(L)' 'MPDAFGPETKVRDVLSRLGERGRDLLRRHGYDVGEGFVDVLSQYQTLEHAARTERLRDLQSLVAELNSAP' A
#
# COMPACT_ATOMS: atom_id res chain seq x y z
N MET A 1 -14.33 4.17 -14.10
CA MET A 1 -13.11 4.91 -13.72
C MET A 1 -12.36 4.00 -12.76
N PRO A 2 -11.03 3.81 -12.88
CA PRO A 2 -10.32 3.14 -11.81
C PRO A 2 -10.51 3.98 -10.54
N ASP A 3 -11.03 3.37 -9.47
CA ASP A 3 -11.15 4.04 -8.18
C ASP A 3 -9.79 4.59 -7.77
N ALA A 4 -9.73 5.88 -7.42
CA ALA A 4 -8.50 6.49 -6.91
C ALA A 4 -8.04 5.75 -5.66
N PHE A 5 -6.73 5.61 -5.49
CA PHE A 5 -6.17 5.09 -4.25
C PHE A 5 -6.43 6.10 -3.13
N GLY A 6 -6.80 5.61 -1.95
CA GLY A 6 -7.08 6.42 -0.77
C GLY A 6 -6.67 5.69 0.52
N PRO A 7 -6.77 6.37 1.68
CA PRO A 7 -6.40 5.80 2.98
C PRO A 7 -7.14 4.49 3.31
N GLU A 8 -8.38 4.36 2.82
CA GLU A 8 -9.23 3.18 2.97
C GLU A 8 -8.92 2.03 1.99
N THR A 9 -8.09 2.29 0.97
CA THR A 9 -7.66 1.25 0.04
C THR A 9 -6.87 0.19 0.79
N LYS A 10 -7.17 -1.07 0.53
CA LYS A 10 -6.41 -2.20 1.08
C LYS A 10 -5.07 -2.34 0.35
N VAL A 11 -4.06 -2.80 1.08
CA VAL A 11 -2.74 -3.10 0.53
C VAL A 11 -2.85 -4.12 -0.62
N ARG A 12 -3.72 -5.14 -0.49
CA ARG A 12 -3.98 -6.12 -1.55
C ARG A 12 -4.46 -5.47 -2.85
N ASP A 13 -5.31 -4.45 -2.77
CA ASP A 13 -5.82 -3.75 -3.96
C ASP A 13 -4.72 -2.96 -4.65
N VAL A 14 -3.80 -2.36 -3.90
CA VAL A 14 -2.59 -1.72 -4.46
C VAL A 14 -1.74 -2.73 -5.23
N LEU A 15 -1.46 -3.88 -4.62
CA LEU A 15 -0.67 -4.96 -5.24
C LEU A 15 -1.39 -5.58 -6.43
N SER A 16 -2.71 -5.76 -6.35
CA SER A 16 -3.51 -6.34 -7.42
C SER A 16 -3.61 -5.42 -8.64
N ARG A 17 -3.58 -4.10 -8.45
CA ARG A 17 -3.70 -3.11 -9.53
C ARG A 17 -2.36 -2.72 -10.13
N LEU A 18 -1.31 -2.58 -9.31
CA LEU A 18 0.00 -2.09 -9.74
C LEU A 18 1.10 -3.17 -9.76
N GLY A 19 0.82 -4.38 -9.27
CA GLY A 19 1.79 -5.48 -9.23
C GLY A 19 3.05 -5.12 -8.46
N GLU A 20 4.21 -5.44 -9.05
CA GLU A 20 5.53 -5.16 -8.48
C GLU A 20 5.77 -3.66 -8.24
N ARG A 21 5.14 -2.78 -9.03
CA ARG A 21 5.28 -1.33 -8.90
C ARG A 21 4.65 -0.82 -7.60
N GLY A 22 3.48 -1.35 -7.24
CA GLY A 22 2.83 -1.05 -5.97
C GLY A 22 3.66 -1.53 -4.79
N ARG A 23 4.30 -2.68 -4.92
CA ARG A 23 5.23 -3.22 -3.92
C ARG A 23 6.45 -2.33 -3.72
N ASP A 24 7.05 -1.84 -4.81
CA ASP A 24 8.21 -0.94 -4.75
C ASP A 24 7.84 0.40 -4.08
N LEU A 25 6.69 0.98 -4.43
CA LEU A 25 6.19 2.20 -3.79
C LEU A 25 5.97 1.99 -2.29
N LEU A 26 5.25 0.94 -1.90
CA LEU A 26 5.05 0.61 -0.48
C LEU A 26 6.37 0.49 0.27
N ARG A 27 7.36 -0.18 -0.34
CA ARG A 27 8.70 -0.36 0.24
C ARG A 27 9.46 0.96 0.40
N ARG A 28 9.40 1.87 -0.57
CA ARG A 28 9.99 3.22 -0.48
C ARG A 28 9.40 4.02 0.67
N HIS A 29 8.10 3.83 0.92
CA HIS A 29 7.38 4.42 2.05
C HIS A 29 7.54 3.64 3.37
N GLY A 30 8.47 2.68 3.42
CA GLY A 30 8.83 1.95 4.64
C GLY A 30 7.90 0.78 4.99
N TYR A 31 6.99 0.42 4.09
CA TYR A 31 6.09 -0.72 4.24
C TYR A 31 6.59 -1.90 3.42
N ASP A 32 7.19 -2.88 4.10
CA ASP A 32 7.64 -4.11 3.45
C ASP A 32 6.47 -5.08 3.39
N VAL A 33 5.99 -5.35 2.18
CA VAL A 33 5.07 -6.46 1.91
C VAL A 33 5.96 -7.71 1.86
N GLY A 34 6.26 -8.30 3.00
CA GLY A 34 7.07 -9.50 3.08
C GLY A 34 6.41 -10.69 2.37
N GLU A 35 7.13 -11.80 2.26
CA GLU A 35 6.67 -13.03 1.62
C GLU A 35 6.13 -14.07 2.65
N GLY A 36 5.90 -13.66 3.90
CA GLY A 36 5.51 -14.54 5.00
C GLY A 36 3.99 -14.67 5.21
N PHE A 37 3.57 -15.67 5.99
CA PHE A 37 2.15 -15.91 6.32
C PHE A 37 1.52 -14.74 7.12
N VAL A 38 2.34 -14.01 7.90
CA VAL A 38 1.93 -12.79 8.62
C VAL A 38 1.66 -11.64 7.64
N ASP A 39 2.44 -11.53 6.56
CA ASP A 39 2.26 -10.52 5.51
C ASP A 39 0.96 -10.68 4.72
N VAL A 40 0.42 -11.91 4.64
CA VAL A 40 -0.86 -12.16 3.94
C VAL A 40 -2.04 -11.52 4.68
N LEU A 41 -2.03 -11.49 6.01
CA LEU A 41 -3.07 -10.80 6.79
C LEU A 41 -2.92 -9.28 6.70
N SER A 42 -1.67 -8.79 6.68
CA SER A 42 -1.34 -7.38 6.45
C SER A 42 -1.73 -6.88 5.05
N GLN A 43 -2.10 -7.75 4.12
CA GLN A 43 -2.65 -7.33 2.82
C GLN A 43 -4.13 -6.94 2.89
N TYR A 44 -4.88 -7.41 3.90
CA TYR A 44 -6.31 -7.14 4.05
C TYR A 44 -6.62 -5.85 4.82
N GLN A 45 -5.62 -5.29 5.50
CA GLN A 45 -5.70 -3.99 6.16
C GLN A 45 -5.59 -2.82 5.17
N THR A 46 -6.10 -1.67 5.60
CA THR A 46 -6.07 -0.43 4.81
C THR A 46 -4.71 0.24 4.92
N LEU A 47 -4.37 1.11 3.96
CA LEU A 47 -3.16 1.92 4.02
C LEU A 47 -3.11 2.80 5.28
N GLU A 48 -4.26 3.32 5.73
CA GLU A 48 -4.35 4.06 6.99
C GLU A 48 -3.99 3.19 8.20
N HIS A 49 -4.48 1.95 8.23
CA HIS A 49 -4.17 1.05 9.33
C HIS A 49 -2.66 0.75 9.36
N ALA A 50 -2.08 0.43 8.20
CA ALA A 50 -0.64 0.24 8.05
C ALA A 50 0.19 1.45 8.49
N ALA A 51 -0.29 2.68 8.27
CA ALA A 51 0.36 3.90 8.74
C ALA A 51 0.31 4.07 10.27
N ARG A 52 -0.75 3.57 10.91
CA ARG A 52 -0.94 3.70 12.36
C ARG A 52 -0.27 2.59 13.17
N THR A 53 -0.28 1.37 12.65
CA THR A 53 0.18 0.18 13.38
C THR A 53 1.56 -0.29 12.95
N GLU A 54 1.93 -0.04 11.69
CA GLU A 54 3.20 -0.49 11.12
C GLU A 54 4.12 0.69 10.80
N ARG A 55 5.20 0.43 10.04
CA ARG A 55 6.22 1.42 9.68
C ARG A 55 5.91 2.19 8.39
N LEU A 56 4.66 2.16 7.89
CA LEU A 56 4.30 2.93 6.70
C LEU A 56 4.39 4.43 7.03
N ARG A 57 5.37 5.09 6.42
CA ARG A 57 5.62 6.51 6.57
C ARG A 57 4.87 7.27 5.48
N ASP A 58 4.55 8.52 5.78
CA ASP A 58 4.01 9.48 4.80
C ASP A 58 2.88 8.91 3.92
N LEU A 59 1.82 8.41 4.57
CA LEU A 59 0.62 7.89 3.91
C LEU A 59 0.08 8.82 2.81
N GLN A 60 0.09 10.14 3.06
CA GLN A 60 -0.39 11.13 2.10
C GLN A 60 0.47 11.17 0.84
N SER A 61 1.80 11.10 0.98
CA SER A 61 2.71 11.04 -0.15
C SER A 61 2.60 9.72 -0.91
N LEU A 62 2.45 8.59 -0.21
CA LEU A 62 2.19 7.31 -0.84
C LEU A 62 0.92 7.36 -1.69
N VAL A 63 -0.19 7.86 -1.15
CA VAL A 63 -1.46 7.97 -1.88
C VAL A 63 -1.32 8.88 -3.10
N ALA A 64 -0.60 10.00 -2.99
CA ALA A 64 -0.33 10.87 -4.13
C ALA A 64 0.48 10.17 -5.23
N GLU A 65 1.55 9.44 -4.87
CA GLU A 65 2.35 8.69 -5.84
C GLU A 65 1.58 7.54 -6.48
N LEU A 66 0.77 6.81 -5.70
CA LEU A 66 -0.08 5.73 -6.22
C LEU A 66 -1.08 6.22 -7.26
N ASN A 67 -1.64 7.41 -7.08
CA ASN A 67 -2.56 8.03 -8.04
C ASN A 67 -1.87 8.73 -9.21
N SER A 68 -0.57 9.05 -9.07
CA SER A 68 0.24 9.64 -10.15
C SER A 68 0.95 8.60 -11.01
N ALA A 69 1.00 7.34 -10.58
CA ALA A 69 1.58 6.25 -11.34
C ALA A 69 0.61 5.82 -12.47
N PRO A 70 1.01 5.97 -13.76
CA PRO A 70 0.18 5.60 -14.90
C PRO A 70 0.10 4.09 -15.13
#